data_AF-A0A3N5EHV9-F1
#
_entry.id   AF-A0A3N5EHV9-F1
#
_cell.length_a   1.000
_cell.length_b   1.000
_cell.length_c   1.000
_cell.angle_alpha   90.00
_cell.angle_beta   90.00
_cell.angle_gamma   90.00
#
_symmetry.space_group_name_H-M   'P 1'
#
loop_
_entity.id
_entity.type
_entity.pdbx_description
1 polymer ?
#
loop_
_entity_poly.entity_id
_entity_poly.type
_entity_poly.pdbx_seq_one_letter_code
_entity_poly.pdbx_strand_id
1 'polypeptide(L)'
;MQLLLTLGLFLLQGKPPDDVDKARDALTKAVTALDRYGADRAAASLVKLNDDRVPEIFIAAFRAGLLQIAELEKERLKVAKELEKAEVVRDKEGKVLKGDPNRWEMIKREHDAWSAKIDLLHGVLPRILSQIGKLTTLKAIVIALNNTPEWYPRACCAEALGKIDQPEAVAALIARAAKEIEPGVRVAIADALASRVATHEEAKKVMIPWLEGGTWASRMAAAQALTNSRDKRLIPALIKMLRGASARMKYEIDQCLKNLTGGVTRRGEFSAWDAWWEKNENEVLAGTYVPTPADKDEGPGVTTFYGIPLHSTKVVFIIDVSLSMKEPTTWKPEITDNVDKIDGERAIDVARYELRKIVRKLPEG
;
A
#
# COMPACT_ATOMS: atom_id res chain seq x y z
N MET A 1 27.43 -17.94 -20.42
CA MET A 1 28.09 -17.15 -21.49
C MET A 1 26.98 -16.56 -22.35
N GLN A 2 26.99 -15.23 -22.55
CA GLN A 2 25.98 -14.39 -23.23
C GLN A 2 24.62 -14.19 -22.52
N LEU A 3 24.58 -13.24 -21.57
CA LEU A 3 23.53 -12.21 -21.42
C LEU A 3 23.91 -11.22 -20.30
N LEU A 4 25.16 -10.76 -20.33
CA LEU A 4 25.69 -9.65 -19.52
C LEU A 4 25.74 -8.34 -20.34
N LEU A 5 24.78 -8.16 -21.25
CA LEU A 5 24.74 -7.02 -22.17
C LEU A 5 23.39 -6.33 -22.07
N THR A 6 23.33 -5.37 -21.15
CA THR A 6 22.64 -4.05 -21.27
C THR A 6 22.80 -3.25 -19.96
N LEU A 7 24.01 -3.24 -19.37
CA LEU A 7 24.49 -2.01 -18.72
C LEU A 7 25.34 -1.33 -19.79
N GLY A 8 24.86 -0.22 -20.33
CA GLY A 8 25.62 0.56 -21.29
C GLY A 8 26.94 0.99 -20.68
N LEU A 9 28.03 0.32 -21.07
CA LEU A 9 29.35 0.92 -21.12
C LEU A 9 29.24 2.13 -22.07
N PHE A 10 28.94 3.29 -21.51
CA PHE A 10 29.38 4.52 -22.12
C PHE A 10 30.86 4.66 -21.81
N LEU A 11 31.69 4.10 -22.71
CA LEU A 11 33.08 4.48 -22.87
C LEU A 11 33.13 5.97 -23.29
N LEU A 12 32.99 6.86 -22.33
CA LEU A 12 33.51 8.21 -22.41
C LEU A 12 34.86 8.24 -21.69
N GLN A 13 35.89 8.52 -22.47
CA GLN A 13 37.27 8.62 -22.06
C GLN A 13 37.44 9.63 -20.90
N GLY A 14 38.15 9.23 -19.84
CA GLY A 14 39.11 10.12 -19.16
C GLY A 14 38.65 11.05 -18.03
N LYS A 15 37.53 10.82 -17.34
CA LYS A 15 37.27 11.49 -16.04
C LYS A 15 37.25 10.48 -14.88
N PRO A 16 37.89 10.80 -13.73
CA PRO A 16 37.76 9.98 -12.54
C PRO A 16 36.27 9.91 -12.13
N PRO A 17 35.82 8.79 -11.53
CA PRO A 17 34.43 8.63 -11.11
C PRO A 17 34.05 9.79 -10.19
N ASP A 18 32.96 10.46 -10.53
CA ASP A 18 32.41 11.51 -9.69
C ASP A 18 31.70 10.90 -8.46
N ASP A 19 31.16 11.75 -7.59
CA ASP A 19 30.53 11.26 -6.36
C ASP A 19 29.24 10.45 -6.62
N VAL A 20 28.57 10.68 -7.76
CA VAL A 20 27.41 9.88 -8.18
C VAL A 20 27.85 8.50 -8.62
N ASP A 21 28.93 8.40 -9.41
CA ASP A 21 29.52 7.11 -9.81
C ASP A 21 29.97 6.29 -8.59
N LYS A 22 30.67 6.93 -7.64
CA LYS A 22 31.10 6.26 -6.40
C LYS A 22 29.90 5.75 -5.58
N ALA A 23 28.85 6.55 -5.46
CA ALA A 23 27.65 6.18 -4.70
C ALA A 23 26.85 5.07 -5.40
N ARG A 24 26.74 5.10 -6.74
CA ARG A 24 26.18 4.01 -7.55
C ARG A 24 26.94 2.70 -7.34
N ASP A 25 28.28 2.76 -7.41
CA ASP A 25 29.13 1.58 -7.29
C ASP A 25 29.06 1.01 -5.86
N ALA A 26 29.01 1.87 -4.85
CA ALA A 26 28.77 1.47 -3.46
C ALA A 26 27.40 0.79 -3.29
N LEU A 27 26.33 1.33 -3.90
CA LEU A 27 25.00 0.73 -3.86
C LEU A 27 24.99 -0.66 -4.52
N THR A 28 25.56 -0.76 -5.71
CA THR A 28 25.67 -2.02 -6.47
C THR A 28 26.42 -3.08 -5.68
N LYS A 29 27.57 -2.70 -5.10
CA LYS A 29 28.37 -3.58 -4.25
C LYS A 29 27.59 -4.02 -3.02
N ALA A 30 26.90 -3.10 -2.34
CA ALA A 30 26.15 -3.43 -1.14
C ALA A 30 24.96 -4.37 -1.41
N VAL A 31 24.20 -4.13 -2.47
CA VAL A 31 23.10 -5.04 -2.88
C VAL A 31 23.64 -6.42 -3.22
N THR A 32 24.71 -6.49 -4.01
CA THR A 32 25.35 -7.76 -4.40
C THR A 32 25.86 -8.53 -3.18
N ALA A 33 26.48 -7.82 -2.23
CA ALA A 33 27.03 -8.38 -1.01
C ALA A 33 25.99 -8.64 0.09
N LEU A 34 24.70 -8.38 -0.17
CA LEU A 34 23.63 -8.51 0.82
C LEU A 34 23.88 -7.65 2.07
N ASP A 35 24.56 -6.51 1.89
CA ASP A 35 24.85 -5.54 2.94
C ASP A 35 23.74 -4.48 3.00
N ARG A 36 22.74 -4.74 3.85
CA ARG A 36 21.61 -3.84 4.08
C ARG A 36 22.07 -2.44 4.53
N TYR A 37 23.04 -2.36 5.44
CA TYR A 37 23.50 -1.07 5.98
C TYR A 37 24.31 -0.28 4.95
N GLY A 38 25.14 -0.97 4.17
CA GLY A 38 25.83 -0.38 3.02
C GLY A 38 24.86 0.16 1.98
N ALA A 39 23.80 -0.58 1.68
CA ALA A 39 22.80 -0.19 0.70
C ALA A 39 22.00 1.04 1.16
N ASP A 40 21.56 1.06 2.43
CA ASP A 40 20.85 2.21 3.01
C ASP A 40 21.73 3.47 3.02
N ARG A 41 23.04 3.34 3.33
CA ARG A 41 23.99 4.47 3.29
C ARG A 41 24.25 4.97 1.88
N ALA A 42 24.48 4.08 0.92
CA ALA A 42 24.71 4.45 -0.47
C ALA A 42 23.47 5.13 -1.08
N ALA A 43 22.27 4.61 -0.78
CA ALA A 43 21.02 5.22 -1.20
C ALA A 43 20.83 6.62 -0.60
N ALA A 44 21.11 6.80 0.70
CA ALA A 44 21.07 8.13 1.32
C ALA A 44 22.06 9.12 0.67
N SER A 45 23.25 8.65 0.30
CA SER A 45 24.23 9.46 -0.44
C SER A 45 23.71 9.88 -1.81
N LEU A 46 23.09 8.97 -2.56
CA LEU A 46 22.48 9.27 -3.87
C LEU A 46 21.33 10.28 -3.74
N VAL A 47 20.47 10.16 -2.73
CA VAL A 47 19.43 11.16 -2.45
C VAL A 47 20.03 12.52 -2.17
N LYS A 48 21.11 12.60 -1.38
CA LYS A 48 21.79 13.87 -1.07
C LYS A 48 22.38 14.53 -2.32
N LEU A 49 22.89 13.73 -3.25
CA LEU A 49 23.44 14.24 -4.51
C LEU A 49 22.35 14.79 -5.43
N ASN A 50 21.16 14.17 -5.43
CA ASN A 50 19.99 14.61 -6.20
C ASN A 50 20.35 14.99 -7.66
N ASP A 51 21.14 14.13 -8.30
CA ASP A 51 21.59 14.26 -9.68
C ASP A 51 20.58 13.59 -10.63
N ASP A 52 20.43 14.09 -11.86
CA ASP A 52 19.49 13.56 -12.85
C ASP A 52 19.70 12.08 -13.18
N ARG A 53 20.88 11.51 -12.89
CA ARG A 53 21.16 10.07 -13.05
C ARG A 53 20.57 9.21 -11.93
N VAL A 54 20.25 9.80 -10.77
CA VAL A 54 19.89 9.05 -9.55
C VAL A 54 18.62 8.22 -9.68
N PRO A 55 17.51 8.69 -10.30
CA PRO A 55 16.33 7.87 -10.51
C PRO A 55 16.65 6.56 -11.27
N GLU A 56 17.42 6.64 -12.36
CA GLU A 56 17.80 5.47 -13.14
C GLU A 56 18.75 4.56 -12.36
N ILE A 57 19.66 5.11 -11.54
CA ILE A 57 20.52 4.29 -10.66
C ILE A 57 19.68 3.45 -9.70
N PHE A 58 18.65 4.01 -9.07
CA PHE A 58 17.76 3.26 -8.19
C PHE A 58 16.97 2.18 -8.94
N ILE A 59 16.47 2.49 -10.13
CA ILE A 59 15.73 1.54 -10.98
C ILE A 59 16.64 0.39 -11.44
N ALA A 60 17.86 0.71 -11.88
CA ALA A 60 18.84 -0.28 -12.30
C ALA A 60 19.26 -1.19 -11.14
N ALA A 61 19.50 -0.63 -9.95
CA ALA A 61 19.81 -1.41 -8.75
C ALA A 61 18.64 -2.34 -8.36
N PHE A 62 17.40 -1.85 -8.46
CA PHE A 62 16.20 -2.67 -8.23
C PHE A 62 16.12 -3.85 -9.22
N ARG A 63 16.28 -3.60 -10.52
CA ARG A 63 16.29 -4.64 -11.57
C ARG A 63 17.41 -5.67 -11.35
N ALA A 64 18.62 -5.21 -11.07
CA ALA A 64 19.76 -6.10 -10.79
C ALA A 64 19.49 -6.98 -9.56
N GLY A 65 18.90 -6.43 -8.51
CA GLY A 65 18.51 -7.19 -7.32
C GLY A 65 17.42 -8.22 -7.60
N LEU A 66 16.43 -7.91 -8.45
CA LEU A 66 15.41 -8.89 -8.85
C LEU A 66 16.03 -10.06 -9.64
N LEU A 67 17.00 -9.79 -10.50
CA LEU A 67 17.76 -10.83 -11.19
C LEU A 67 18.56 -11.67 -10.20
N GLN A 68 19.18 -11.04 -9.20
CA GLN A 68 19.89 -11.76 -8.13
C GLN A 68 18.94 -12.66 -7.33
N ILE A 69 17.72 -12.19 -7.00
CA ILE A 69 16.69 -13.03 -6.37
C ILE A 69 16.39 -14.25 -7.25
N ALA A 70 16.18 -14.05 -8.56
CA ALA A 70 15.88 -15.15 -9.46
C ALA A 70 16.99 -16.22 -9.51
N GLU A 71 18.27 -15.82 -9.46
CA GLU A 71 19.38 -16.76 -9.39
C GLU A 71 19.46 -17.48 -8.04
N LEU A 72 19.25 -16.78 -6.92
CA LEU A 72 19.20 -17.39 -5.59
C LEU A 72 18.04 -18.41 -5.47
N GLU A 73 16.90 -18.10 -6.08
CA GLU A 73 15.73 -18.99 -6.12
C GLU A 73 16.01 -20.28 -6.88
N LYS A 74 16.80 -20.24 -7.97
CA LYS A 74 17.23 -21.47 -8.65
C LYS A 74 18.04 -22.38 -7.73
N GLU A 75 18.96 -21.82 -6.95
CA GLU A 75 19.74 -22.60 -5.99
C GLU A 75 18.86 -23.14 -4.86
N ARG A 76 17.98 -22.30 -4.28
CA ARG A 76 17.02 -22.73 -3.26
C ARG A 76 16.15 -23.89 -3.74
N LEU A 77 15.66 -23.83 -4.99
CA LEU A 77 14.83 -24.89 -5.58
C LEU A 77 15.61 -26.19 -5.83
N LYS A 78 16.91 -26.15 -6.16
CA LYS A 78 17.74 -27.36 -6.23
C LYS A 78 17.85 -28.02 -4.86
N VAL A 79 18.17 -27.23 -3.84
CA VAL A 79 18.28 -27.72 -2.45
C VAL A 79 16.94 -28.24 -1.94
N ALA A 80 15.82 -27.60 -2.28
CA ALA A 80 14.47 -28.06 -1.94
C ALA A 80 14.17 -29.46 -2.52
N LYS A 81 14.57 -29.74 -3.76
CA LYS A 81 14.42 -31.08 -4.36
C LYS A 81 15.27 -32.13 -3.66
N GLU A 82 16.48 -31.78 -3.24
CA GLU A 82 17.33 -32.69 -2.46
C GLU A 82 16.76 -32.93 -1.05
N LEU A 83 16.14 -31.91 -0.46
CA LEU A 83 15.46 -32.01 0.83
C LEU A 83 14.26 -32.97 0.78
N GLU A 84 13.46 -32.89 -0.29
CA GLU A 84 12.34 -33.81 -0.54
C GLU A 84 12.83 -35.25 -0.71
N LYS A 85 13.90 -35.47 -1.49
CA LYS A 85 14.51 -36.82 -1.64
C LYS A 85 15.09 -37.38 -0.34
N ALA A 86 15.55 -36.51 0.55
CA ALA A 86 16.12 -36.87 1.84
C ALA A 86 15.07 -37.03 2.95
N GLU A 87 13.77 -37.03 2.61
CA GLU A 87 12.68 -37.08 3.58
C GLU A 87 12.82 -38.24 4.59
N VAL A 88 12.61 -37.90 5.85
CA VAL A 88 12.73 -38.82 6.98
C VAL A 88 11.33 -39.23 7.41
N VAL A 89 11.02 -40.51 7.28
CA VAL A 89 9.74 -41.08 7.71
C VAL A 89 9.85 -41.45 9.19
N ARG A 90 8.86 -41.06 9.99
CA ARG A 90 8.78 -41.36 11.42
C ARG A 90 7.48 -42.06 11.76
N ASP A 91 7.48 -42.90 12.80
CA ASP A 91 6.24 -43.45 13.37
C ASP A 91 5.51 -42.42 14.24
N LYS A 92 4.39 -42.83 14.85
CA LYS A 92 3.55 -41.95 15.69
C LYS A 92 4.28 -41.49 16.96
N GLU A 93 5.29 -42.24 17.38
CA GLU A 93 6.14 -41.98 18.55
C GLU A 93 7.39 -41.15 18.19
N GLY A 94 7.57 -40.80 16.91
CA GLY A 94 8.65 -39.94 16.42
C GLY A 94 9.96 -40.65 16.11
N LYS A 95 10.00 -41.99 16.20
CA LYS A 95 11.17 -42.83 15.86
C LYS A 95 11.31 -42.92 14.34
N VAL A 96 12.55 -42.85 13.87
CA VAL A 96 12.88 -42.89 12.44
C VAL A 96 12.66 -44.28 11.88
N LEU A 97 11.78 -44.37 10.87
CA LEU A 97 11.49 -45.59 10.10
C LEU A 97 12.34 -45.66 8.83
N LYS A 98 12.65 -44.51 8.21
CA LYS A 98 13.43 -44.41 6.97
C LYS A 98 14.11 -43.04 6.87
N GLY A 99 15.29 -42.98 6.24
CA GLY A 99 16.02 -41.75 5.97
C GLY A 99 17.09 -41.44 7.02
N ASP A 100 17.86 -40.37 6.78
CA ASP A 100 18.92 -39.89 7.68
C ASP A 100 18.54 -38.48 8.20
N PRO A 101 18.13 -38.36 9.48
CA PRO A 101 17.79 -37.09 10.10
C PRO A 101 18.90 -36.04 10.04
N ASN A 102 20.16 -36.44 10.20
CA ASN A 102 21.28 -35.50 10.23
C ASN A 102 21.52 -34.93 8.83
N ARG A 103 21.47 -35.80 7.81
CA ARG A 103 21.55 -35.36 6.41
C ARG A 103 20.38 -34.45 6.04
N TRP A 104 19.15 -34.80 6.42
CA TRP A 104 17.99 -33.96 6.17
C TRP A 104 18.12 -32.59 6.83
N GLU A 105 18.55 -32.55 8.10
CA GLU A 105 18.74 -31.30 8.82
C GLU A 105 19.83 -30.42 8.19
N MET A 106 20.93 -31.02 7.73
CA MET A 106 21.98 -30.29 7.00
C MET A 106 21.44 -29.63 5.72
N ILE A 107 20.70 -30.37 4.89
CA ILE A 107 20.10 -29.85 3.66
C ILE A 107 19.06 -28.77 3.99
N LYS A 108 18.28 -28.95 5.06
CA LYS A 108 17.33 -27.95 5.52
C LYS A 108 18.01 -26.64 5.91
N ARG A 109 19.11 -26.68 6.67
CA ARG A 109 19.89 -25.49 7.03
C ARG A 109 20.40 -24.74 5.80
N GLU A 110 20.83 -25.48 4.78
CA GLU A 110 21.23 -24.88 3.50
C GLU A 110 20.04 -24.23 2.78
N HIS A 111 18.89 -24.91 2.69
CA HIS A 111 17.66 -24.34 2.13
C HIS A 111 17.27 -23.04 2.83
N ASP A 112 17.25 -23.06 4.17
CA ASP A 112 16.86 -21.90 4.99
C ASP A 112 17.85 -20.75 4.84
N ALA A 113 19.15 -21.04 4.64
CA ALA A 113 20.16 -20.03 4.34
C ALA A 113 19.93 -19.35 2.97
N TRP A 114 19.46 -20.08 1.96
CA TRP A 114 19.08 -19.48 0.68
C TRP A 114 17.81 -18.62 0.81
N SER A 115 16.78 -19.12 1.49
CA SER A 115 15.56 -18.35 1.79
C SER A 115 15.88 -17.02 2.48
N ALA A 116 16.73 -17.04 3.50
CA ALA A 116 17.12 -15.83 4.23
C ALA A 116 17.80 -14.77 3.34
N LYS A 117 18.59 -15.17 2.35
CA LYS A 117 19.22 -14.24 1.38
C LYS A 117 18.18 -13.61 0.46
N ILE A 118 17.21 -14.39 -0.01
CA ILE A 118 16.11 -13.93 -0.85
C ILE A 118 15.23 -12.94 -0.08
N ASP A 119 14.85 -13.28 1.15
CA ASP A 119 14.04 -12.43 2.03
C ASP A 119 14.71 -11.09 2.31
N LEU A 120 16.04 -11.09 2.48
CA LEU A 120 16.79 -9.85 2.65
C LEU A 120 16.66 -8.93 1.42
N LEU A 121 16.81 -9.47 0.21
CA LEU A 121 16.64 -8.68 -1.02
C LEU A 121 15.20 -8.21 -1.20
N HIS A 122 14.20 -9.06 -0.91
CA HIS A 122 12.80 -8.65 -0.92
C HIS A 122 12.51 -7.48 0.04
N GLY A 123 13.23 -7.39 1.17
CA GLY A 123 13.12 -6.26 2.09
C GLY A 123 13.93 -5.01 1.69
N VAL A 124 15.11 -5.19 1.10
CA VAL A 124 16.06 -4.11 0.78
C VAL A 124 15.70 -3.39 -0.52
N LEU A 125 15.33 -4.12 -1.57
CA LEU A 125 15.12 -3.53 -2.90
C LEU A 125 13.96 -2.52 -2.94
N PRO A 126 12.77 -2.81 -2.35
CA PRO A 126 11.69 -1.82 -2.35
C PRO A 126 12.06 -0.56 -1.56
N ARG A 127 12.81 -0.73 -0.45
CA ARG A 127 13.26 0.39 0.39
C ARG A 127 14.22 1.31 -0.36
N ILE A 128 15.20 0.76 -1.08
CA ILE A 128 16.11 1.54 -1.92
C ILE A 128 15.31 2.30 -2.98
N LEU A 129 14.42 1.61 -3.68
CA LEU A 129 13.65 2.21 -4.77
C LEU A 129 12.71 3.32 -4.28
N SER A 130 12.11 3.16 -3.10
CA SER A 130 11.28 4.19 -2.46
C SER A 130 12.03 5.49 -2.16
N GLN A 131 13.38 5.48 -2.17
CA GLN A 131 14.16 6.70 -2.03
C GLN A 131 13.99 7.66 -3.22
N ILE A 132 13.50 7.20 -4.39
CA ILE A 132 13.07 8.09 -5.48
C ILE A 132 12.07 9.13 -4.98
N GLY A 133 11.18 8.74 -4.07
CA GLY A 133 10.19 9.63 -3.44
C GLY A 133 10.79 10.81 -2.65
N LYS A 134 12.12 10.89 -2.48
CA LYS A 134 12.84 11.99 -1.82
C LYS A 134 13.60 12.89 -2.81
N LEU A 135 13.60 12.55 -4.09
CA LEU A 135 14.30 13.30 -5.12
C LEU A 135 13.47 14.51 -5.57
N THR A 136 14.15 15.52 -6.09
CA THR A 136 13.55 16.75 -6.63
C THR A 136 14.01 17.04 -8.07
N THR A 137 14.74 16.11 -8.69
CA THR A 137 15.19 16.16 -10.10
C THR A 137 14.02 15.97 -11.06
N LEU A 138 13.23 17.03 -11.26
CA LEU A 138 11.96 16.99 -12.00
C LEU A 138 12.09 16.26 -13.36
N LYS A 139 13.01 16.70 -14.23
CA LYS A 139 13.13 16.16 -15.59
C LYS A 139 13.42 14.66 -15.57
N ALA A 140 14.38 14.23 -14.76
CA ALA A 140 14.75 12.83 -14.64
C ALA A 140 13.60 11.96 -14.08
N ILE A 141 12.86 12.47 -13.08
CA ILE A 141 11.72 11.75 -12.51
C ILE A 141 10.58 11.62 -13.54
N VAL A 142 10.32 12.67 -14.34
CA VAL A 142 9.30 12.61 -15.41
C VAL A 142 9.69 11.61 -16.50
N ILE A 143 10.97 11.53 -16.86
CA ILE A 143 11.47 10.51 -17.79
C ILE A 143 11.26 9.11 -17.21
N ALA A 144 11.67 8.90 -15.95
CA ALA A 144 11.50 7.61 -15.26
C ALA A 144 10.02 7.20 -15.14
N LEU A 145 9.12 8.13 -14.81
CA LEU A 145 7.66 7.89 -14.73
C LEU A 145 7.09 7.37 -16.06
N ASN A 146 7.57 7.90 -17.20
CA ASN A 146 7.02 7.59 -18.51
C ASN A 146 7.66 6.38 -19.19
N ASN A 147 8.94 6.12 -18.94
CA ASN A 147 9.72 5.13 -19.66
C ASN A 147 9.94 3.82 -18.90
N THR A 148 9.49 3.74 -17.64
CA THR A 148 9.64 2.54 -16.82
C THR A 148 8.43 1.61 -16.94
N PRO A 149 8.60 0.36 -17.42
CA PRO A 149 7.49 -0.60 -17.56
C PRO A 149 7.02 -1.20 -16.23
N GLU A 150 7.87 -1.26 -15.20
CA GLU A 150 7.51 -1.77 -13.89
C GLU A 150 6.63 -0.77 -13.12
N TRP A 151 5.55 -1.25 -12.49
CA TRP A 151 4.60 -0.39 -11.81
C TRP A 151 5.19 0.29 -10.55
N TYR A 152 6.01 -0.42 -9.78
CA TYR A 152 6.47 0.07 -8.48
C TYR A 152 7.45 1.26 -8.58
N PRO A 153 8.46 1.26 -9.48
CA PRO A 153 9.24 2.47 -9.74
C PRO A 153 8.39 3.64 -10.24
N ARG A 154 7.39 3.39 -11.12
CA ARG A 154 6.48 4.45 -11.58
C ARG A 154 5.70 5.07 -10.42
N ALA A 155 5.21 4.26 -9.48
CA ALA A 155 4.55 4.75 -8.27
C ALA A 155 5.50 5.62 -7.42
N CYS A 156 6.75 5.18 -7.20
CA CYS A 156 7.75 5.98 -6.49
C CYS A 156 8.05 7.32 -7.19
N CYS A 157 8.06 7.34 -8.53
CA CYS A 157 8.20 8.57 -9.30
C CYS A 157 6.99 9.50 -9.12
N ALA A 158 5.76 8.96 -9.13
CA ALA A 158 4.55 9.75 -8.89
C ALA A 158 4.55 10.38 -7.49
N GLU A 159 4.95 9.63 -6.46
CA GLU A 159 5.12 10.15 -5.10
C GLU A 159 6.16 11.28 -5.02
N ALA A 160 7.28 11.14 -5.73
CA ALA A 160 8.30 12.17 -5.80
C ALA A 160 7.76 13.46 -6.45
N LEU A 161 7.09 13.34 -7.59
CA LEU A 161 6.47 14.48 -8.29
C LEU A 161 5.41 15.18 -7.42
N GLY A 162 4.65 14.44 -6.62
CA GLY A 162 3.66 15.02 -5.69
C GLY A 162 4.26 15.97 -4.65
N LYS A 163 5.55 15.82 -4.34
CA LYS A 163 6.31 16.67 -3.40
C LYS A 163 7.02 17.84 -4.08
N ILE A 164 7.06 17.87 -5.41
CA ILE A 164 7.65 18.96 -6.16
C ILE A 164 6.56 20.01 -6.41
N ASP A 165 6.79 21.23 -5.90
CA ASP A 165 5.86 22.34 -6.07
C ASP A 165 6.13 23.11 -7.37
N GLN A 166 6.00 22.41 -8.50
CA GLN A 166 6.17 22.97 -9.85
C GLN A 166 4.99 22.56 -10.74
N PRO A 167 4.42 23.46 -11.56
CA PRO A 167 3.31 23.15 -12.47
C PRO A 167 3.62 21.97 -13.41
N GLU A 168 4.87 21.84 -13.85
CA GLU A 168 5.34 20.77 -14.71
C GLU A 168 5.24 19.39 -14.04
N ALA A 169 5.41 19.31 -12.71
CA ALA A 169 5.22 18.06 -11.97
C ALA A 169 3.74 17.64 -12.00
N VAL A 170 2.84 18.60 -11.82
CA VAL A 170 1.38 18.39 -11.88
C VAL A 170 0.96 17.98 -13.29
N ALA A 171 1.45 18.67 -14.32
CA ALA A 171 1.19 18.34 -15.71
C ALA A 171 1.66 16.92 -16.07
N ALA A 172 2.85 16.51 -15.58
CA ALA A 172 3.37 15.17 -15.80
C ALA A 172 2.51 14.09 -15.10
N LEU A 173 2.03 14.35 -13.88
CA LEU A 173 1.12 13.45 -13.15
C LEU A 173 -0.21 13.29 -13.89
N ILE A 174 -0.81 14.39 -14.37
CA ILE A 174 -2.07 14.36 -15.14
C ILE A 174 -1.88 13.61 -16.47
N ALA A 175 -0.80 13.88 -17.18
CA ALA A 175 -0.48 13.19 -18.44
C ALA A 175 -0.26 11.68 -18.22
N ARG A 176 0.34 11.28 -17.10
CA ARG A 176 0.47 9.86 -16.74
C ARG A 176 -0.88 9.27 -16.35
N ALA A 177 -1.69 9.99 -15.57
CA ALA A 177 -3.00 9.55 -15.12
C ALA A 177 -3.92 9.13 -16.29
N ALA A 178 -3.90 9.90 -17.39
CA ALA A 178 -4.72 9.65 -18.57
C ALA A 178 -4.51 8.27 -19.22
N LYS A 179 -3.38 7.61 -18.97
CA LYS A 179 -3.01 6.31 -19.55
C LYS A 179 -2.62 5.26 -18.50
N GLU A 180 -2.83 5.54 -17.21
CA GLU A 180 -2.42 4.62 -16.14
C GLU A 180 -3.46 3.54 -15.90
N ILE A 181 -3.01 2.29 -15.92
CA ILE A 181 -3.84 1.10 -15.67
C ILE A 181 -3.52 0.44 -14.34
N GLU A 182 -2.30 0.62 -13.83
CA GLU A 182 -1.84 -0.09 -12.65
C GLU A 182 -2.41 0.52 -11.37
N PRO A 183 -3.19 -0.23 -10.58
CA PRO A 183 -3.87 0.29 -9.39
C PRO A 183 -2.92 0.94 -8.38
N GLY A 184 -1.74 0.36 -8.15
CA GLY A 184 -0.75 0.93 -7.23
C GLY A 184 -0.21 2.29 -7.70
N VAL A 185 -0.06 2.49 -9.00
CA VAL A 185 0.39 3.78 -9.55
C VAL A 185 -0.75 4.80 -9.52
N ARG A 186 -2.01 4.36 -9.74
CA ARG A 186 -3.19 5.23 -9.58
C ARG A 186 -3.31 5.78 -8.17
N VAL A 187 -3.07 4.96 -7.14
CA VAL A 187 -3.02 5.43 -5.74
C VAL A 187 -1.98 6.54 -5.58
N ALA A 188 -0.73 6.27 -5.98
CA ALA A 188 0.35 7.25 -5.86
C ALA A 188 0.05 8.58 -6.59
N ILE A 189 -0.53 8.50 -7.79
CA ILE A 189 -0.93 9.69 -8.55
C ILE A 189 -2.09 10.43 -7.88
N ALA A 190 -3.11 9.70 -7.40
CA ALA A 190 -4.25 10.30 -6.72
C ALA A 190 -3.82 11.05 -5.46
N ASP A 191 -2.97 10.43 -4.64
CA ASP A 191 -2.41 11.05 -3.43
C ASP A 191 -1.57 12.28 -3.77
N ALA A 192 -0.73 12.19 -4.81
CA ALA A 192 0.11 13.30 -5.28
C ALA A 192 -0.71 14.50 -5.80
N LEU A 193 -1.88 14.25 -6.40
CA LEU A 193 -2.78 15.28 -6.93
C LEU A 193 -3.85 15.75 -5.92
N ALA A 194 -4.01 15.08 -4.78
CA ALA A 194 -5.13 15.28 -3.87
C ALA A 194 -5.29 16.72 -3.36
N SER A 195 -4.20 17.45 -3.13
CA SER A 195 -4.23 18.87 -2.71
C SER A 195 -4.36 19.87 -3.87
N ARG A 196 -4.25 19.39 -5.12
CA ARG A 196 -4.16 20.22 -6.34
C ARG A 196 -5.38 20.09 -7.25
N VAL A 197 -6.14 19.02 -7.07
CA VAL A 197 -7.35 18.67 -7.84
C VAL A 197 -8.43 19.76 -7.82
N ALA A 198 -8.49 20.59 -6.77
CA ALA A 198 -9.43 21.72 -6.68
C ALA A 198 -9.25 22.73 -7.82
N THR A 199 -8.00 23.00 -8.23
CA THR A 199 -7.66 24.00 -9.25
C THR A 199 -7.35 23.40 -10.63
N HIS A 200 -7.42 22.06 -10.76
CA HIS A 200 -7.04 21.36 -11.99
C HIS A 200 -8.21 20.49 -12.51
N GLU A 201 -9.03 21.06 -13.40
CA GLU A 201 -10.18 20.37 -13.99
C GLU A 201 -9.77 19.10 -14.76
N GLU A 202 -8.63 19.14 -15.45
CA GLU A 202 -8.11 17.96 -16.16
C GLU A 202 -7.74 16.82 -15.22
N ALA A 203 -7.23 17.11 -14.01
CA ALA A 203 -6.97 16.09 -13.00
C ALA A 203 -8.27 15.38 -12.57
N LYS A 204 -9.37 16.13 -12.41
CA LYS A 204 -10.68 15.54 -12.11
C LYS A 204 -11.15 14.64 -13.25
N LYS A 205 -11.11 15.13 -14.50
CA LYS A 205 -11.53 14.38 -15.69
C LYS A 205 -10.81 13.04 -15.83
N VAL A 206 -9.48 13.01 -15.65
CA VAL A 206 -8.70 11.76 -15.80
C VAL A 206 -8.90 10.79 -14.63
N MET A 207 -9.29 11.27 -13.45
CA MET A 207 -9.50 10.43 -12.25
C MET A 207 -10.94 9.91 -12.12
N ILE A 208 -11.96 10.58 -12.68
CA ILE A 208 -13.36 10.11 -12.65
C ILE A 208 -13.51 8.65 -13.12
N PRO A 209 -12.91 8.22 -14.25
CA PRO A 209 -12.97 6.82 -14.69
C PRO A 209 -12.38 5.81 -13.68
N TRP A 210 -11.48 6.25 -12.79
CA TRP A 210 -10.86 5.36 -11.80
C TRP A 210 -11.82 4.95 -10.68
N LEU A 211 -12.97 5.61 -10.54
CA LEU A 211 -14.01 5.23 -9.56
C LEU A 211 -14.66 3.88 -9.90
N GLU A 212 -14.63 3.49 -11.18
CA GLU A 212 -15.32 2.29 -11.70
C GLU A 212 -14.38 1.09 -11.88
N GLY A 213 -13.06 1.31 -11.98
CA GLY A 213 -12.09 0.26 -12.33
C GLY A 213 -10.86 0.20 -11.44
N GLY A 214 -10.34 -1.02 -11.23
CA GLY A 214 -9.15 -1.30 -10.44
C GLY A 214 -9.45 -1.91 -9.08
N THR A 215 -8.46 -1.88 -8.19
CA THR A 215 -8.59 -2.39 -6.82
C THR A 215 -9.47 -1.48 -5.95
N TRP A 216 -9.95 -2.01 -4.83
CA TRP A 216 -10.61 -1.20 -3.80
C TRP A 216 -9.79 0.03 -3.40
N ALA A 217 -8.48 -0.14 -3.16
CA ALA A 217 -7.59 0.94 -2.73
C ALA A 217 -7.47 2.05 -3.78
N SER A 218 -7.28 1.69 -5.05
CA SER A 218 -7.17 2.68 -6.14
C SER A 218 -8.45 3.46 -6.37
N ARG A 219 -9.61 2.79 -6.27
CA ARG A 219 -10.93 3.46 -6.39
C ARG A 219 -11.13 4.45 -5.24
N MET A 220 -10.77 4.06 -4.01
CA MET A 220 -10.91 4.91 -2.83
C MET A 220 -9.96 6.11 -2.84
N ALA A 221 -8.70 5.93 -3.24
CA ALA A 221 -7.74 7.03 -3.38
C ALA A 221 -8.26 8.07 -4.40
N ALA A 222 -8.82 7.61 -5.53
CA ALA A 222 -9.45 8.50 -6.50
C ALA A 222 -10.66 9.24 -5.91
N ALA A 223 -11.57 8.56 -5.21
CA ALA A 223 -12.74 9.17 -4.57
C ALA A 223 -12.36 10.23 -3.53
N GLN A 224 -11.35 9.95 -2.70
CA GLN A 224 -10.86 10.87 -1.66
C GLN A 224 -10.20 12.09 -2.28
N ALA A 225 -9.30 11.90 -3.25
CA ALA A 225 -8.68 13.01 -3.98
C ALA A 225 -9.76 13.88 -4.67
N LEU A 226 -10.69 13.27 -5.40
CA LEU A 226 -11.80 13.98 -6.05
C LEU A 226 -12.66 14.77 -5.05
N THR A 227 -12.93 14.21 -3.87
CA THR A 227 -13.67 14.90 -2.79
C THR A 227 -12.95 16.14 -2.28
N ASN A 228 -11.61 16.15 -2.25
CA ASN A 228 -10.84 17.32 -1.83
C ASN A 228 -11.02 18.53 -2.75
N SER A 229 -11.47 18.33 -3.99
CA SER A 229 -11.80 19.45 -4.89
C SER A 229 -13.01 20.27 -4.43
N ARG A 230 -13.83 19.72 -3.51
CA ARG A 230 -15.13 20.27 -3.10
C ARG A 230 -16.12 20.49 -4.25
N ASP A 231 -15.85 19.86 -5.40
CA ASP A 231 -16.67 19.97 -6.59
C ASP A 231 -17.89 19.06 -6.49
N LYS A 232 -19.05 19.68 -6.23
CA LYS A 232 -20.32 18.98 -6.07
C LYS A 232 -20.78 18.27 -7.35
N ARG A 233 -20.24 18.61 -8.52
CA ARG A 233 -20.51 17.92 -9.79
C ARG A 233 -20.00 16.47 -9.78
N LEU A 234 -19.17 16.10 -8.81
CA LEU A 234 -18.63 14.74 -8.64
C LEU A 234 -19.58 13.82 -7.86
N ILE A 235 -20.63 14.35 -7.24
CA ILE A 235 -21.59 13.57 -6.44
C ILE A 235 -22.19 12.40 -7.24
N PRO A 236 -22.70 12.58 -8.48
CA PRO A 236 -23.25 11.46 -9.25
C PRO A 236 -22.25 10.31 -9.48
N ALA A 237 -20.97 10.63 -9.70
CA ALA A 237 -19.94 9.63 -9.92
C ALA A 237 -19.63 8.83 -8.64
N LEU A 238 -19.62 9.50 -7.48
CA LEU A 238 -19.47 8.86 -6.18
C LEU A 238 -20.71 8.02 -5.81
N ILE A 239 -21.93 8.50 -6.11
CA ILE A 239 -23.16 7.73 -5.94
C ILE A 239 -23.09 6.46 -6.80
N LYS A 240 -22.72 6.57 -8.07
CA LYS A 240 -22.54 5.40 -8.96
C LYS A 240 -21.53 4.40 -8.39
N MET A 241 -20.46 4.86 -7.74
CA MET A 241 -19.43 4.01 -7.12
C MET A 241 -19.99 3.11 -6.01
N LEU A 242 -21.11 3.47 -5.37
CA LEU A 242 -21.79 2.63 -4.36
C LEU A 242 -22.33 1.33 -4.95
N ARG A 243 -22.59 1.27 -6.27
CA ARG A 243 -23.06 0.05 -6.94
C ARG A 243 -21.99 -1.04 -6.86
N GLY A 244 -22.31 -2.16 -6.20
CA GLY A 244 -21.37 -3.27 -6.03
C GLY A 244 -20.23 -2.99 -5.06
N ALA A 245 -20.29 -1.91 -4.29
CA ALA A 245 -19.32 -1.62 -3.23
C ALA A 245 -19.49 -2.60 -2.05
N SER A 246 -18.37 -3.05 -1.47
CA SER A 246 -18.39 -3.79 -0.19
C SER A 246 -18.85 -2.88 0.95
N ALA A 247 -19.27 -3.44 2.08
CA ALA A 247 -19.79 -2.66 3.22
C ALA A 247 -18.82 -1.56 3.71
N ARG A 248 -17.52 -1.87 3.81
CA ARG A 248 -16.49 -0.87 4.13
C ARG A 248 -16.40 0.22 3.08
N MET A 249 -16.44 -0.14 1.81
CA MET A 249 -16.36 0.83 0.71
C MET A 249 -17.60 1.73 0.67
N LYS A 250 -18.80 1.18 0.90
CA LYS A 250 -20.04 1.96 1.04
C LYS A 250 -19.89 3.05 2.10
N TYR A 251 -19.38 2.70 3.28
CA TYR A 251 -19.12 3.68 4.34
C TYR A 251 -18.14 4.77 3.92
N GLU A 252 -16.99 4.39 3.34
CA GLU A 252 -15.99 5.39 2.94
C GLU A 252 -16.47 6.30 1.79
N ILE A 253 -17.25 5.77 0.84
CA ILE A 253 -17.91 6.58 -0.20
C ILE A 253 -18.96 7.50 0.43
N ASP A 254 -19.74 7.02 1.39
CA ASP A 254 -20.73 7.84 2.12
C ASP A 254 -20.05 9.01 2.84
N GLN A 255 -18.88 8.80 3.45
CA GLN A 255 -18.09 9.91 4.04
C GLN A 255 -17.63 10.93 2.99
N CYS A 256 -17.24 10.49 1.80
CA CYS A 256 -16.93 11.39 0.69
C CYS A 256 -18.16 12.22 0.28
N LEU A 257 -19.31 11.58 0.11
CA LEU A 257 -20.57 12.25 -0.23
C LEU A 257 -21.01 13.23 0.87
N LYS A 258 -20.91 12.83 2.13
CA LYS A 258 -21.16 13.65 3.31
C LYS A 258 -20.32 14.92 3.32
N ASN A 259 -19.04 14.80 2.99
CA ASN A 259 -18.10 15.91 2.89
C ASN A 259 -18.44 16.91 1.76
N LEU A 260 -19.09 16.47 0.67
CA LEU A 260 -19.51 17.34 -0.43
C LEU A 260 -20.88 17.98 -0.22
N THR A 261 -21.70 17.38 0.64
CA THR A 261 -23.12 17.75 0.83
C THR A 261 -23.37 18.49 2.15
N GLY A 262 -22.34 18.80 2.93
CA GLY A 262 -22.48 19.53 4.19
C GLY A 262 -22.99 18.68 5.35
N GLY A 263 -22.78 17.36 5.31
CA GLY A 263 -23.14 16.45 6.39
C GLY A 263 -24.26 15.46 6.07
N VAL A 264 -24.77 15.42 4.83
CA VAL A 264 -25.80 14.45 4.45
C VAL A 264 -25.22 13.04 4.46
N THR A 265 -25.93 12.10 5.05
CA THR A 265 -25.63 10.67 4.95
C THR A 265 -26.85 9.90 4.44
N ARG A 266 -26.58 8.87 3.64
CA ARG A 266 -27.57 7.83 3.32
C ARG A 266 -27.01 6.45 3.65
N ARG A 267 -26.06 6.40 4.59
CA ARG A 267 -25.45 5.19 5.13
C ARG A 267 -24.86 4.29 4.02
N GLY A 268 -24.36 4.90 2.96
CA GLY A 268 -23.77 4.21 1.81
C GLY A 268 -24.78 3.42 0.96
N GLU A 269 -26.09 3.69 1.11
CA GLU A 269 -27.12 3.05 0.31
C GLU A 269 -27.34 3.78 -1.02
N PHE A 270 -27.06 3.09 -2.12
CA PHE A 270 -27.14 3.63 -3.48
C PHE A 270 -28.51 4.24 -3.76
N SER A 271 -29.60 3.48 -3.60
CA SER A 271 -30.95 3.94 -3.95
C SER A 271 -31.40 5.15 -3.13
N ALA A 272 -30.94 5.25 -1.88
CA ALA A 272 -31.26 6.38 -1.00
C ALA A 272 -30.48 7.65 -1.40
N TRP A 273 -29.21 7.49 -1.77
CA TRP A 273 -28.40 8.58 -2.34
C TRP A 273 -28.93 9.05 -3.69
N ASP A 274 -29.29 8.13 -4.58
CA ASP A 274 -29.80 8.40 -5.92
C ASP A 274 -31.11 9.22 -5.84
N ALA A 275 -32.09 8.73 -5.07
CA ALA A 275 -33.36 9.42 -4.87
C ALA A 275 -33.22 10.77 -4.14
N TRP A 276 -32.22 10.91 -3.27
CA TRP A 276 -31.93 12.20 -2.65
C TRP A 276 -31.29 13.17 -3.64
N TRP A 277 -30.34 12.71 -4.47
CA TRP A 277 -29.70 13.55 -5.47
C TRP A 277 -30.70 14.08 -6.50
N GLU A 278 -31.58 13.23 -7.04
CA GLU A 278 -32.62 13.62 -8.00
C GLU A 278 -33.49 14.79 -7.51
N LYS A 279 -33.74 14.87 -6.19
CA LYS A 279 -34.57 15.92 -5.59
C LYS A 279 -33.81 17.20 -5.27
N ASN A 280 -32.51 17.09 -4.98
CA ASN A 280 -31.73 18.18 -4.38
C ASN A 280 -30.58 18.69 -5.26
N GLU A 281 -30.32 18.08 -6.42
CA GLU A 281 -29.22 18.43 -7.33
C GLU A 281 -29.11 19.94 -7.58
N ASN A 282 -30.22 20.58 -7.97
CA ASN A 282 -30.23 22.01 -8.31
C ASN A 282 -29.79 22.88 -7.14
N GLU A 283 -30.31 22.65 -5.94
CA GLU A 283 -29.97 23.42 -4.74
C GLU A 283 -28.55 23.12 -4.25
N VAL A 284 -28.10 21.87 -4.37
CA VAL A 284 -26.75 21.46 -3.98
C VAL A 284 -25.74 22.14 -4.90
N LEU A 285 -25.93 22.07 -6.21
CA LEU A 285 -25.07 22.72 -7.22
C LEU A 285 -25.11 24.24 -7.10
N ALA A 286 -26.27 24.84 -6.82
CA ALA A 286 -26.40 26.28 -6.56
C ALA A 286 -25.78 26.73 -5.22
N GLY A 287 -25.46 25.78 -4.33
CA GLY A 287 -24.91 26.08 -3.00
C GLY A 287 -25.95 26.58 -1.99
N THR A 288 -27.24 26.46 -2.28
CA THR A 288 -28.34 26.93 -1.43
C THR A 288 -28.93 25.83 -0.54
N TYR A 289 -28.62 24.56 -0.80
CA TYR A 289 -29.10 23.44 0.00
C TYR A 289 -28.58 23.49 1.44
N VAL A 290 -29.49 23.37 2.42
CA VAL A 290 -29.18 23.31 3.85
C VAL A 290 -29.60 21.94 4.40
N PRO A 291 -28.66 21.08 4.82
CA PRO A 291 -28.99 19.75 5.37
C PRO A 291 -29.82 19.83 6.65
N THR A 292 -30.94 19.12 6.68
CA THR A 292 -31.82 18.97 7.83
C THR A 292 -31.22 18.04 8.90
N PRO A 293 -31.75 18.01 10.14
CA PRO A 293 -31.35 17.02 11.13
C PRO A 293 -31.51 15.57 10.65
N ALA A 294 -32.57 15.27 9.90
CA ALA A 294 -32.79 13.95 9.31
C ALA A 294 -31.76 13.60 8.23
N ASP A 295 -31.21 14.60 7.53
CA ASP A 295 -30.15 14.37 6.55
C ASP A 295 -28.84 13.97 7.20
N LYS A 296 -28.61 14.40 8.43
CA LYS A 296 -27.39 14.12 9.21
C LYS A 296 -27.54 12.90 10.12
N ASP A 297 -28.67 12.20 10.05
CA ASP A 297 -28.94 11.03 10.88
C ASP A 297 -28.14 9.81 10.40
N GLU A 298 -27.08 9.51 11.15
CA GLU A 298 -26.22 8.33 10.97
C GLU A 298 -26.98 7.02 11.25
N GLY A 299 -28.17 7.09 11.83
CA GLY A 299 -28.95 5.93 12.25
C GLY A 299 -28.36 5.27 13.51
N PRO A 300 -28.69 3.98 13.76
CA PRO A 300 -28.17 3.28 14.92
C PRO A 300 -26.65 3.13 14.85
N GLY A 301 -26.00 3.34 16.00
CA GLY A 301 -24.54 3.21 16.10
C GLY A 301 -24.04 1.84 15.64
N VAL A 302 -22.89 1.83 14.96
CA VAL A 302 -22.23 0.61 14.51
C VAL A 302 -21.46 -0.02 15.68
N THR A 303 -21.44 -1.36 15.74
CA THR A 303 -20.61 -2.09 16.72
C THR A 303 -19.14 -1.67 16.62
N THR A 304 -18.48 -1.48 17.76
CA THR A 304 -17.07 -1.06 17.84
C THR A 304 -16.19 -2.15 18.45
N PHE A 305 -14.91 -2.19 18.07
CA PHE A 305 -13.83 -2.92 18.74
C PHE A 305 -12.80 -1.92 19.24
N TYR A 306 -12.58 -1.85 20.55
CA TYR A 306 -11.69 -0.82 21.12
C TYR A 306 -12.08 0.61 20.72
N GLY A 307 -13.38 0.88 20.62
CA GLY A 307 -13.91 2.18 20.17
C GLY A 307 -13.79 2.43 18.66
N ILE A 308 -13.24 1.48 17.89
CA ILE A 308 -13.12 1.57 16.43
C ILE A 308 -14.38 0.98 15.79
N PRO A 309 -15.17 1.75 15.02
CA PRO A 309 -16.35 1.24 14.33
C PRO A 309 -16.05 0.14 13.31
N LEU A 310 -16.87 -0.93 13.30
CA LEU A 310 -16.73 -2.07 12.39
C LEU A 310 -17.76 -1.99 11.25
N HIS A 311 -17.33 -1.45 10.11
CA HIS A 311 -18.19 -1.32 8.91
C HIS A 311 -18.12 -2.52 7.93
N SER A 312 -17.36 -3.57 8.26
CA SER A 312 -17.18 -4.73 7.39
C SER A 312 -18.06 -5.89 7.79
N THR A 313 -18.58 -6.63 6.81
CA THR A 313 -19.29 -7.91 7.02
C THR A 313 -18.34 -9.11 7.15
N LYS A 314 -17.06 -8.92 6.82
CA LYS A 314 -16.00 -9.93 6.99
C LYS A 314 -14.88 -9.32 7.80
N VAL A 315 -14.66 -9.85 9.00
CA VAL A 315 -13.69 -9.32 9.97
C VAL A 315 -12.77 -10.46 10.39
N VAL A 316 -11.45 -10.19 10.38
CA VAL A 316 -10.44 -11.08 10.95
C VAL A 316 -9.80 -10.35 12.11
N PHE A 317 -9.80 -10.98 13.29
CA PHE A 317 -9.13 -10.46 14.48
C PHE A 317 -7.77 -11.12 14.61
N ILE A 318 -6.70 -10.32 14.61
CA ILE A 318 -5.35 -10.75 14.93
C ILE A 318 -5.08 -10.31 16.37
N ILE A 319 -4.91 -11.26 17.27
CA ILE A 319 -4.76 -11.00 18.70
C ILE A 319 -3.29 -11.18 19.07
N ASP A 320 -2.68 -10.12 19.57
CA ASP A 320 -1.36 -10.20 20.17
C ASP A 320 -1.44 -10.98 21.50
N VAL A 321 -0.51 -11.90 21.68
CA VAL A 321 -0.34 -12.71 22.91
C VAL A 321 1.06 -12.51 23.53
N SER A 322 1.74 -11.44 23.12
CA SER A 322 3.05 -11.04 23.63
C SER A 322 3.02 -10.76 25.15
N LEU A 323 4.20 -10.59 25.74
CA LEU A 323 4.33 -10.38 27.17
C LEU A 323 3.67 -9.08 27.65
N SER A 324 3.68 -8.02 26.84
CA SER A 324 3.00 -6.75 27.19
C SER A 324 1.49 -6.94 27.34
N MET A 325 0.89 -7.92 26.67
CA MET A 325 -0.53 -8.23 26.81
C MET A 325 -0.89 -8.82 28.18
N LYS A 326 0.11 -9.25 28.96
CA LYS A 326 -0.07 -9.71 30.35
C LYS A 326 0.01 -8.58 31.37
N GLU A 327 0.40 -7.38 30.97
CA GLU A 327 0.46 -6.22 31.85
C GLU A 327 -0.92 -5.56 32.00
N PRO A 328 -1.20 -4.88 33.12
CA PRO A 328 -2.42 -4.11 33.30
C PRO A 328 -2.57 -3.02 32.23
N THR A 329 -3.78 -2.82 31.71
CA THR A 329 -4.06 -1.73 30.76
C THR A 329 -4.81 -0.58 31.41
N THR A 330 -4.49 0.64 30.99
CA THR A 330 -5.23 1.86 31.37
C THR A 330 -6.50 2.05 30.55
N TRP A 331 -6.61 1.41 29.39
CA TRP A 331 -7.80 1.49 28.56
C TRP A 331 -8.91 0.62 29.15
N LYS A 332 -10.09 1.20 29.37
CA LYS A 332 -11.27 0.51 29.92
C LYS A 332 -12.38 0.49 28.86
N PRO A 333 -12.96 -0.69 28.54
CA PRO A 333 -14.05 -0.77 27.60
C PRO A 333 -15.34 -0.24 28.20
N GLU A 334 -16.27 0.16 27.33
CA GLU A 334 -17.64 0.43 27.74
C GLU A 334 -18.32 -0.89 28.13
N ILE A 335 -18.67 -0.99 29.41
CA ILE A 335 -19.33 -2.16 29.99
C ILE A 335 -20.82 -2.09 29.65
N THR A 336 -21.33 -3.13 29.01
CA THR A 336 -22.74 -3.28 28.67
C THR A 336 -23.30 -4.51 29.38
N ASP A 337 -24.47 -4.39 29.99
CA ASP A 337 -25.06 -5.41 30.89
C ASP A 337 -25.26 -6.81 30.27
N ASN A 338 -25.19 -6.93 28.94
CA ASN A 338 -25.44 -8.17 28.19
C ASN A 338 -24.16 -8.98 27.85
N VAL A 339 -22.98 -8.59 28.35
CA VAL A 339 -21.71 -9.29 28.15
C VAL A 339 -21.15 -9.73 29.50
N ASP A 340 -20.51 -10.91 29.56
CA ASP A 340 -19.88 -11.42 30.79
C ASP A 340 -18.94 -10.36 31.40
N LYS A 341 -18.81 -10.34 32.74
CA LYS A 341 -17.89 -9.42 33.43
C LYS A 341 -16.47 -9.51 32.86
N ILE A 342 -15.77 -8.38 32.81
CA ILE A 342 -14.34 -8.36 32.51
C ILE A 342 -13.62 -9.14 33.61
N ASP A 343 -12.95 -10.22 33.23
CA ASP A 343 -12.22 -11.11 34.13
C ASP A 343 -10.73 -10.72 34.17
N GLY A 344 -10.41 -9.67 34.93
CA GLY A 344 -9.05 -9.20 35.15
C GLY A 344 -8.75 -7.81 34.58
N GLU A 345 -7.55 -7.30 34.88
CA GLU A 345 -7.12 -5.95 34.49
C GLU A 345 -6.07 -5.94 33.38
N ARG A 346 -5.63 -7.11 32.92
CA ARG A 346 -4.58 -7.23 31.91
C ARG A 346 -5.13 -6.84 30.55
N ALA A 347 -4.27 -6.34 29.67
CA ALA A 347 -4.64 -6.00 28.30
C ALA A 347 -5.30 -7.18 27.56
N ILE A 348 -4.84 -8.42 27.81
CA ILE A 348 -5.43 -9.62 27.21
C ILE A 348 -6.85 -9.94 27.72
N ASP A 349 -7.15 -9.61 28.98
CA ASP A 349 -8.47 -9.85 29.58
C ASP A 349 -9.49 -8.89 28.97
N VAL A 350 -9.09 -7.63 28.79
CA VAL A 350 -9.88 -6.61 28.10
C VAL A 350 -10.08 -6.95 26.62
N ALA A 351 -9.04 -7.45 25.94
CA ALA A 351 -9.14 -7.89 24.54
C ALA A 351 -10.15 -9.03 24.38
N ARG A 352 -10.13 -10.00 25.31
CA ARG A 352 -11.06 -11.12 25.32
C ARG A 352 -12.50 -10.65 25.55
N TYR A 353 -12.72 -9.71 26.47
CA TYR A 353 -14.03 -9.12 26.71
C TYR A 353 -14.57 -8.41 25.46
N GLU A 354 -13.79 -7.53 24.85
CA GLU A 354 -14.19 -6.79 23.63
C GLU A 354 -14.48 -7.75 22.47
N LEU A 355 -13.67 -8.79 22.29
CA LEU A 355 -13.90 -9.79 21.26
C LEU A 355 -15.23 -10.54 21.48
N ARG A 356 -15.51 -10.99 22.70
CA ARG A 356 -16.79 -11.67 23.03
C ARG A 356 -17.99 -10.77 22.79
N LYS A 357 -17.90 -9.50 23.21
CA LYS A 357 -18.94 -8.48 23.00
C LYS A 357 -19.29 -8.35 21.52
N ILE A 358 -18.29 -8.39 20.64
CA ILE A 358 -18.50 -8.24 19.19
C ILE A 358 -19.01 -9.51 18.56
N VAL A 359 -18.43 -10.67 18.87
CA VAL A 359 -18.87 -11.95 18.31
C VAL A 359 -20.37 -12.18 18.58
N ARG A 360 -20.88 -11.79 19.76
CA ARG A 360 -22.32 -11.87 20.08
C ARG A 360 -23.20 -10.87 19.30
N LYS A 361 -22.63 -9.74 18.85
CA LYS A 361 -23.34 -8.69 18.11
C LYS A 361 -23.24 -8.83 16.60
N LEU A 362 -22.31 -9.63 16.11
CA LEU A 362 -22.22 -9.93 14.69
C LEU A 362 -23.45 -10.77 14.29
N PRO A 363 -24.08 -10.50 13.14
CA PRO A 363 -25.15 -11.35 12.64
C PRO A 363 -24.65 -12.79 12.52
N GLU A 364 -25.50 -13.77 12.82
CA GLU A 364 -25.20 -15.17 12.46
C GLU A 364 -24.97 -15.23 10.95
N GLY A 365 -23.78 -15.69 10.56
CA GLY A 365 -23.30 -15.72 9.18
C GLY A 365 -23.37 -17.11 8.58
#